data_AF-A0A5J5CH70-F1
#
_entry.id   AF-A0A5J5CH70-F1
#
_cell.length_a   1.000
_cell.length_b   1.000
_cell.length_c   1.000
_cell.angle_alpha   90.00
_cell.angle_beta   90.00
_cell.angle_gamma   90.00
#
_symmetry.space_group_name_H-M   'P 1'
#
loop_
_entity.id
_entity.type
_entity.pdbx_description
1 polymer ?
#
loop_
_entity_poly.entity_id
_entity_poly.type
_entity_poly.pdbx_seq_one_letter_code
_entity_poly.pdbx_strand_id
1 'polypeptide(L)'
;MYLIAAAVLSVLILFALKLRRKTQEIDEEQRRDVVQAVGPPQRAAEERGAGMPRRRRNLAAAEMEEREERKRMQELREQERRQEEERERHLEQKQEEEERQAKEEQERREEEEYLRLRASFIIEDQGEEEQLTEDQDAIGRLQDLLAEGSLTGVIDDRGKFISITPEELNSVANFMKQRGRVSITELAQA
;
A
#
# COMPACT_ATOMS: atom_id res chain seq x y z
N MET A 1 -14.88 -7.41 -1.17
CA MET A 1 -14.41 -8.15 -2.38
C MET A 1 -14.43 -7.28 -3.65
N TYR A 2 -15.53 -6.63 -4.01
CA TYR A 2 -15.61 -5.83 -5.26
C TYR A 2 -14.69 -4.60 -5.31
N LEU A 3 -14.42 -3.93 -4.19
CA LEU A 3 -13.52 -2.77 -4.12
C LEU A 3 -12.06 -3.15 -4.44
N ILE A 4 -11.62 -4.32 -3.98
CA ILE A 4 -10.27 -4.84 -4.24
C ILE A 4 -10.13 -5.20 -5.72
N ALA A 5 -11.17 -5.81 -6.31
CA ALA A 5 -11.19 -6.13 -7.74
C ALA A 5 -11.15 -4.87 -8.63
N ALA A 6 -11.85 -3.80 -8.25
CA ALA A 6 -11.84 -2.52 -8.97
C ALA A 6 -10.46 -1.83 -8.91
N ALA A 7 -9.79 -1.87 -7.75
CA ALA A 7 -8.44 -1.32 -7.59
C ALA A 7 -7.43 -2.05 -8.51
N VAL A 8 -7.43 -3.39 -8.51
CA VAL A 8 -6.55 -4.19 -9.37
C VAL A 8 -6.82 -3.89 -10.85
N LEU A 9 -8.08 -3.80 -11.26
CA LEU A 9 -8.45 -3.50 -12.65
C LEU A 9 -7.97 -2.10 -13.07
N SER A 10 -8.11 -1.09 -12.20
CA SER A 10 -7.64 0.27 -12.49
C SER A 10 -6.12 0.37 -12.65
N VAL A 11 -5.35 -0.37 -11.85
CA VAL A 11 -3.88 -0.48 -11.98
C VAL A 11 -3.51 -1.15 -13.31
N LEU A 12 -4.19 -2.24 -13.69
CA LEU A 12 -3.96 -2.93 -14.95
C LEU A 12 -4.26 -2.06 -16.18
N ILE A 13 -5.33 -1.26 -16.12
CA ILE A 13 -5.68 -0.31 -17.18
C ILE A 13 -4.62 0.78 -17.30
N LEU A 14 -4.19 1.38 -16.18
CA LEU A 14 -3.13 2.39 -16.17
C LEU A 14 -1.80 1.82 -16.68
N PHE A 15 -1.47 0.58 -16.32
CA PHE A 15 -0.28 -0.11 -16.80
C PHE A 15 -0.33 -0.37 -18.31
N ALA A 16 -1.47 -0.84 -18.83
CA ALA A 16 -1.67 -1.05 -20.26
C ALA A 16 -1.61 0.27 -21.05
N LEU A 17 -2.18 1.36 -20.52
CA LEU A 17 -2.10 2.69 -21.11
C LEU A 17 -0.65 3.24 -21.12
N LYS A 18 0.11 3.01 -20.05
CA LYS A 18 1.52 3.40 -19.94
C LYS A 18 2.41 2.62 -20.91
N LEU A 19 2.17 1.32 -21.07
CA LEU A 19 2.85 0.48 -22.05
C LEU A 19 2.59 0.97 -23.48
N ARG A 20 1.35 1.34 -23.80
CA ARG A 20 0.97 1.81 -25.14
C ARG A 20 1.59 3.17 -25.50
N ARG A 21 1.72 4.08 -24.53
CA ARG A 21 2.45 5.36 -24.72
C ARG A 21 3.93 5.13 -24.98
N LYS A 22 4.56 4.20 -24.23
CA LYS A 22 5.98 3.88 -24.40
C LYS A 22 6.29 3.22 -25.75
N THR A 23 5.34 2.52 -26.36
CA THR A 23 5.50 1.96 -27.72
C THR A 23 5.36 3.02 -28.82
N GLN A 24 4.58 4.10 -28.60
CA GLN A 24 4.45 5.20 -29.57
C GLN A 24 5.67 6.14 -29.58
N GLU A 25 6.29 6.38 -28.42
CA GLU A 25 7.48 7.24 -28.33
C GLU A 25 8.67 6.68 -29.11
N ILE A 26 8.85 5.35 -29.12
CA ILE A 26 9.96 4.69 -29.84
C ILE A 26 9.79 4.78 -31.38
N ASP A 27 8.55 4.69 -31.88
CA ASP A 27 8.26 4.69 -33.33
C ASP A 27 8.31 6.13 -33.92
N GLU A 28 8.02 7.16 -33.12
CA GLU A 28 8.19 8.57 -33.52
C GLU A 28 9.66 9.01 -33.53
N GLU A 29 10.49 8.52 -32.59
CA GLU A 29 11.91 8.84 -32.52
C GLU A 29 12.68 8.25 -33.72
N GLN A 30 12.39 7.00 -34.10
CA GLN A 30 12.98 6.39 -35.31
C GLN A 30 12.55 7.09 -36.61
N ARG A 31 11.31 7.59 -36.71
CA ARG A 31 10.87 8.34 -37.90
C ARG A 31 11.57 9.70 -38.02
N ARG A 32 11.90 10.34 -36.90
CA ARG A 32 12.58 11.64 -36.88
C ARG A 32 14.05 11.52 -37.31
N ASP A 33 14.73 10.46 -36.88
CA ASP A 33 16.11 10.17 -37.27
C ASP A 33 16.25 9.76 -38.74
N VAL A 34 15.26 9.02 -39.29
CA VAL A 34 15.28 8.64 -40.72
C VAL A 34 15.01 9.85 -41.64
N VAL A 35 14.19 10.83 -41.21
CA VAL A 35 13.95 12.07 -41.98
C VAL A 35 15.14 13.02 -41.94
N GLN A 36 15.93 13.03 -40.86
CA GLN A 36 17.13 13.87 -40.74
C GLN A 36 18.30 13.35 -41.60
N ALA A 37 18.34 12.04 -41.90
CA ALA A 37 19.38 11.42 -42.72
C ALA A 37 19.24 11.67 -44.24
N VAL A 38 18.14 12.27 -44.72
CA VAL A 38 17.85 12.48 -46.17
C VAL A 38 17.78 13.98 -46.53
N GLY A 39 18.40 14.85 -45.75
CA GLY A 39 18.53 16.28 -46.09
C GLY A 39 19.38 16.51 -47.35
N PRO A 40 19.06 17.51 -48.20
CA PRO A 40 19.74 17.73 -49.47
C PRO A 40 21.22 18.13 -49.27
N PRO A 41 22.14 17.75 -50.19
CA PRO A 41 23.56 17.97 -50.01
C PRO A 41 23.90 19.46 -50.01
N GLN A 42 24.76 19.88 -49.07
CA GLN A 42 25.37 21.20 -49.04
C GLN A 42 26.15 21.45 -50.33
N ARG A 43 25.75 22.47 -51.08
CA ARG A 43 26.49 22.94 -52.27
C ARG A 43 27.80 23.57 -51.83
N ALA A 44 28.90 22.98 -52.29
CA ALA A 44 30.22 23.56 -52.17
C ALA A 44 30.42 24.70 -53.18
N ALA A 45 31.02 25.78 -52.67
CA ALA A 45 31.82 26.79 -53.36
C ALA A 45 31.13 27.65 -54.42
N GLU A 46 30.63 28.83 -54.00
CA GLU A 46 30.61 30.02 -54.86
C GLU A 46 31.87 30.87 -54.64
N GLU A 47 32.30 31.43 -55.75
CA GLU A 47 33.59 32.06 -56.03
C GLU A 47 34.07 33.12 -55.03
N ARG A 48 35.38 33.05 -54.77
CA ARG A 48 36.18 34.15 -54.23
C ARG A 48 36.05 35.38 -55.13
N GLY A 49 35.28 36.37 -54.69
CA GLY A 49 35.44 37.76 -55.15
C GLY A 49 36.80 38.30 -54.72
N ALA A 50 37.64 38.65 -55.70
CA ALA A 50 38.91 39.31 -55.48
C ALA A 50 38.71 40.71 -54.88
N GLY A 51 39.37 41.00 -53.74
CA GLY A 51 39.64 42.37 -53.32
C GLY A 51 38.83 42.95 -52.15
N MET A 52 38.87 42.35 -50.96
CA MET A 52 38.44 43.06 -49.74
C MET A 52 39.55 43.12 -48.66
N PRO A 53 39.75 44.29 -48.01
CA PRO A 53 40.83 44.46 -47.04
C PRO A 53 40.54 43.72 -45.73
N ARG A 54 41.63 43.36 -45.04
CA ARG A 54 41.70 42.40 -43.92
C ARG A 54 40.55 42.51 -42.88
N ARG A 55 39.61 41.56 -42.97
CA ARG A 55 38.54 41.23 -42.01
C ARG A 55 39.01 40.58 -40.69
N ARG A 56 40.32 40.53 -40.41
CA ARG A 56 40.87 39.72 -39.30
C ARG A 56 40.60 40.30 -37.91
N ARG A 57 40.42 41.63 -37.77
CA ARG A 57 40.23 42.27 -36.46
C ARG A 57 38.78 42.17 -35.95
N ASN A 58 37.79 42.24 -36.86
CA ASN A 58 36.38 42.16 -36.49
C ASN A 58 35.88 40.72 -36.28
N LEU A 59 36.51 39.74 -36.94
CA LEU A 59 36.22 38.31 -36.70
C LEU A 59 36.66 37.85 -35.32
N ALA A 60 37.83 38.29 -34.85
CA ALA A 60 38.32 37.92 -33.53
C ALA A 60 37.47 38.51 -32.39
N ALA A 61 36.95 39.74 -32.57
CA ALA A 61 36.04 40.36 -31.61
C ALA A 61 34.68 39.63 -31.55
N ALA A 62 34.09 39.34 -32.72
CA ALA A 62 32.83 38.59 -32.81
C ALA A 62 32.95 37.15 -32.26
N GLU A 63 34.09 36.49 -32.49
CA GLU A 63 34.34 35.14 -31.95
C GLU A 63 34.53 35.14 -30.43
N MET A 64 35.14 36.18 -29.84
CA MET A 64 35.24 36.31 -28.38
C MET A 64 33.87 36.58 -27.74
N GLU A 65 33.06 37.44 -28.35
CA GLU A 65 31.70 37.73 -27.90
C GLU A 65 30.82 36.48 -27.95
N GLU A 66 30.86 35.72 -29.06
CA GLU A 66 30.12 34.46 -29.17
C GLU A 66 30.59 33.40 -28.16
N ARG A 67 31.90 33.33 -27.88
CA ARG A 67 32.42 32.44 -26.82
C ARG A 67 31.97 32.87 -25.43
N GLU A 68 31.90 34.17 -25.15
CA GLU A 68 31.38 34.68 -23.88
C GLU A 68 29.88 34.41 -23.74
N GLU A 69 29.09 34.63 -24.78
CA GLU A 69 27.66 34.33 -24.79
C GLU A 69 27.40 32.83 -24.60
N ARG A 70 28.17 31.97 -25.29
CA ARG A 70 28.10 30.51 -25.12
C ARG A 70 28.45 30.11 -23.68
N LYS A 71 29.48 30.72 -23.08
CA LYS A 71 29.84 30.48 -21.66
C LYS A 71 28.73 30.93 -20.71
N ARG A 72 28.22 32.15 -20.87
CA ARG A 72 27.11 32.68 -20.04
C ARG A 72 25.85 31.83 -20.16
N MET A 73 25.53 31.36 -21.37
CA MET A 73 24.40 30.46 -21.59
C MET A 73 24.62 29.07 -20.98
N GLN A 74 25.84 28.54 -21.01
CA GLN A 74 26.19 27.29 -20.33
C GLN A 74 26.09 27.43 -18.81
N GLU A 75 26.61 28.52 -18.24
CA GLU A 75 26.52 28.81 -16.80
C GLU A 75 25.07 28.95 -16.33
N LEU A 76 24.22 29.67 -17.10
CA LEU A 76 22.79 29.81 -16.76
C LEU A 76 22.09 28.44 -16.76
N ARG A 77 22.36 27.60 -17.76
CA ARG A 77 21.81 26.23 -17.82
C ARG A 77 22.34 25.33 -16.72
N GLU A 78 23.58 25.51 -16.28
CA GLU A 78 24.12 24.78 -15.12
C GLU A 78 23.48 25.26 -13.82
N GLN A 79 23.25 26.57 -13.67
CA GLN A 79 22.59 27.13 -12.50
C GLN A 79 21.13 26.69 -12.40
N GLU A 80 20.39 26.67 -13.52
CA GLU A 80 19.03 26.15 -13.59
C GLU A 80 18.99 24.67 -13.20
N ARG A 81 19.89 23.84 -13.75
CA ARG A 81 19.99 22.42 -13.37
C ARG A 81 20.27 22.24 -11.89
N ARG A 82 21.19 23.01 -11.31
CA ARG A 82 21.47 22.96 -9.87
C ARG A 82 20.26 23.35 -9.02
N GLN A 83 19.55 24.41 -9.40
CA GLN A 83 18.33 24.82 -8.69
C GLN A 83 17.21 23.79 -8.82
N GLU A 84 17.06 23.16 -9.98
CA GLU A 84 16.08 22.10 -10.20
C GLU A 84 16.41 20.88 -9.33
N GLU A 85 17.66 20.41 -9.35
CA GLU A 85 18.10 19.30 -8.49
C GLU A 85 17.97 19.61 -6.99
N GLU A 86 18.21 20.85 -6.55
CA GLU A 86 18.00 21.27 -5.15
C GLU A 86 16.52 21.24 -4.77
N ARG A 87 15.63 21.68 -5.66
CA ARG A 87 14.17 21.62 -5.46
C ARG A 87 13.68 20.18 -5.43
N GLU A 88 14.16 19.33 -6.33
CA GLU A 88 13.83 17.91 -6.35
C GLU A 88 14.28 17.24 -5.04
N ARG A 89 15.51 17.48 -4.59
CA ARG A 89 16.02 16.97 -3.31
C ARG A 89 15.18 17.43 -2.13
N HIS A 90 14.76 18.70 -2.10
CA HIS A 90 13.91 19.22 -1.04
C HIS A 90 12.49 18.62 -1.07
N LEU A 91 11.93 18.40 -2.27
CA LEU A 91 10.63 17.75 -2.42
C LEU A 91 10.68 16.29 -1.99
N GLU A 92 11.74 15.56 -2.36
CA GLU A 92 11.97 14.18 -1.97
C GLU A 92 12.14 14.06 -0.45
N GLN A 93 12.97 14.91 0.17
CA GLN A 93 13.13 14.94 1.63
C GLN A 93 11.81 15.23 2.35
N LYS A 94 11.02 16.19 1.83
CA LYS A 94 9.72 16.52 2.43
C LYS A 94 8.73 15.35 2.30
N GLN A 95 8.72 14.66 1.16
CA GLN A 95 7.88 13.48 0.96
C GLN A 95 8.30 12.33 1.87
N GLU A 96 9.61 12.06 1.99
CA GLU A 96 10.13 11.03 2.86
C GLU A 96 9.83 11.32 4.34
N GLU A 97 9.96 12.58 4.77
CA GLU A 97 9.60 12.99 6.13
C GLU A 97 8.09 12.84 6.39
N GLU A 98 7.24 13.25 5.44
CA GLU A 98 5.79 13.08 5.53
C GLU A 98 5.38 11.60 5.56
N GLU A 99 6.01 10.74 4.76
CA GLU A 99 5.78 9.30 4.78
C GLU A 99 6.22 8.66 6.10
N ARG A 100 7.38 9.06 6.64
CA ARG A 100 7.84 8.61 7.96
C ARG A 100 6.87 9.04 9.06
N GLN A 101 6.43 10.30 9.05
CA GLN A 101 5.46 10.81 10.03
C GLN A 101 4.11 10.10 9.92
N ALA A 102 3.60 9.88 8.70
CA ALA A 102 2.35 9.15 8.48
C ALA A 102 2.45 7.71 8.96
N LYS A 103 3.59 7.04 8.73
CA LYS A 103 3.83 5.68 9.22
C LYS A 103 3.93 5.62 10.74
N GLU A 104 4.66 6.55 11.36
CA GLU A 104 4.76 6.63 12.83
C GLU A 104 3.40 6.91 13.47
N GLU A 105 2.60 7.81 12.89
CA GLU A 105 1.24 8.08 13.37
C GLU A 105 0.33 6.85 13.22
N GLN A 106 0.44 6.11 12.11
CA GLN A 106 -0.31 4.88 11.91
C GLN A 106 0.09 3.80 12.92
N GLU A 107 1.39 3.55 13.12
CA GLU A 107 1.91 2.58 14.09
C GLU A 107 1.42 2.93 15.51
N ARG A 108 1.43 4.22 15.87
CA ARG A 108 0.90 4.67 17.16
C ARG A 108 -0.61 4.43 17.31
N ARG A 109 -1.40 4.69 16.28
CA ARG A 109 -2.85 4.40 16.29
C ARG A 109 -3.12 2.90 16.43
N GLU A 110 -2.34 2.07 15.73
CA GLU A 110 -2.42 0.62 15.84
C GLU A 110 -2.03 0.12 17.23
N GLU A 111 -1.01 0.71 17.87
CA GLU A 111 -0.64 0.40 19.25
C GLU A 111 -1.74 0.79 20.25
N GLU A 112 -2.33 1.98 20.10
CA GLU A 112 -3.44 2.43 20.95
C GLU A 112 -4.66 1.51 20.81
N GLU A 113 -5.02 1.09 19.59
CA GLU A 113 -6.08 0.11 19.35
C GLU A 113 -5.71 -1.29 19.88
N TYR A 114 -4.46 -1.72 19.74
CA TYR A 114 -3.99 -2.97 20.33
C TYR A 114 -4.09 -2.95 21.85
N LEU A 115 -3.69 -1.86 22.51
CA LEU A 115 -3.81 -1.70 23.96
C LEU A 115 -5.27 -1.65 24.39
N ARG A 116 -6.14 -1.00 23.62
CA ARG A 116 -7.59 -0.97 23.87
C ARG A 116 -8.22 -2.35 23.75
N LEU A 117 -7.91 -3.09 22.69
CA LEU A 117 -8.35 -4.46 22.50
C LEU A 117 -7.79 -5.35 23.59
N ARG A 118 -6.48 -5.28 23.87
CA ARG A 118 -5.83 -6.03 24.96
C ARG A 118 -6.49 -5.74 26.31
N ALA A 119 -6.80 -4.49 26.61
CA ALA A 119 -7.51 -4.11 27.82
C ALA A 119 -8.92 -4.72 27.85
N SER A 120 -9.67 -4.70 26.73
CA SER A 120 -10.96 -5.37 26.64
C SER A 120 -10.88 -6.90 26.76
N PHE A 121 -9.82 -7.52 26.23
CA PHE A 121 -9.59 -8.97 26.33
C PHE A 121 -9.11 -9.39 27.72
N ILE A 122 -8.46 -8.50 28.49
CA ILE A 122 -8.06 -8.75 29.89
C ILE A 122 -9.24 -8.55 30.87
N ILE A 123 -10.36 -7.98 30.43
CA ILE A 123 -11.55 -7.76 31.27
C ILE A 123 -12.47 -9.00 31.35
N GLU A 124 -12.22 -10.07 30.59
CA GLU A 124 -13.00 -11.33 30.69
C GLU A 124 -12.23 -12.54 31.28
N ASP A 125 -10.96 -12.39 31.66
CA ASP A 125 -10.22 -13.41 32.46
C ASP A 125 -10.11 -13.02 33.95
N GLN A 126 -10.64 -11.85 34.32
CA GLN A 126 -11.31 -11.67 35.61
C GLN A 126 -12.79 -11.94 35.31
N GLY A 127 -13.31 -13.15 35.46
CA GLY A 127 -13.12 -13.85 36.71
C GLY A 127 -13.43 -12.87 37.85
N GLU A 128 -14.59 -12.20 37.79
CA GLU A 128 -15.35 -12.02 39.01
C GLU A 128 -15.43 -13.42 39.66
N GLU A 129 -14.44 -13.72 40.50
CA GLU A 129 -14.74 -14.08 41.89
C GLU A 129 -15.55 -12.92 42.52
N GLU A 130 -16.70 -12.56 41.94
CA GLU A 130 -17.84 -12.45 42.81
C GLU A 130 -17.91 -13.85 43.39
N GLN A 131 -17.51 -13.95 44.65
CA GLN A 131 -18.21 -14.79 45.57
C GLN A 131 -19.69 -14.49 45.33
N LEU A 132 -20.31 -15.15 44.34
CA LEU A 132 -21.71 -15.46 44.39
C LEU A 132 -21.80 -16.16 45.73
N THR A 133 -22.20 -15.38 46.74
CA THR A 133 -23.02 -15.90 47.81
C THR A 133 -23.90 -16.94 47.16
N GLU A 134 -23.83 -18.15 47.69
CA GLU A 134 -24.55 -19.33 47.23
C GLU A 134 -26.06 -19.04 47.29
N ASP A 135 -26.52 -18.20 46.37
CA ASP A 135 -27.86 -17.68 46.32
C ASP A 135 -28.63 -18.85 45.72
N GLN A 136 -29.28 -19.61 46.60
CA GLN A 136 -30.15 -20.72 46.23
C GLN A 136 -31.17 -20.31 45.16
N ASP A 137 -31.48 -19.02 45.07
CA ASP A 137 -32.31 -18.42 44.02
C ASP A 137 -31.67 -18.48 42.62
N ALA A 138 -30.36 -18.32 42.50
CA ALA A 138 -29.65 -18.45 41.22
C ALA A 138 -29.61 -19.92 40.76
N ILE A 139 -29.37 -20.84 41.70
CA ILE A 139 -29.43 -22.28 41.44
C ILE A 139 -30.86 -22.72 41.09
N GLY A 140 -31.87 -22.19 41.79
CA GLY A 140 -33.28 -22.45 41.52
C GLY A 140 -33.68 -21.99 40.11
N ARG A 141 -33.31 -20.77 39.71
CA ARG A 141 -33.55 -20.26 38.35
C ARG A 141 -32.87 -21.09 37.27
N LEU A 142 -31.65 -21.56 37.53
CA LEU A 142 -30.95 -22.48 36.62
C LEU A 142 -31.69 -23.83 36.49
N GLN A 143 -32.18 -24.37 37.61
CA GLN A 143 -32.95 -25.62 37.61
C GLN A 143 -34.30 -25.47 36.90
N ASP A 144 -34.98 -24.34 37.06
CA ASP A 144 -36.23 -24.04 36.36
C ASP A 144 -36.00 -23.95 34.85
N LEU A 145 -34.92 -23.29 34.40
CA LEU A 145 -34.57 -23.20 32.98
C LEU A 145 -34.17 -24.55 32.37
N LEU A 146 -33.54 -25.43 33.16
CA LEU A 146 -33.27 -26.81 32.78
C LEU A 146 -34.56 -27.64 32.69
N ALA A 147 -35.50 -27.44 33.63
CA ALA A 147 -36.78 -28.14 33.66
C ALA A 147 -37.72 -27.69 32.52
N GLU A 148 -37.68 -26.42 32.15
CA GLU A 148 -38.38 -25.87 30.99
C GLU A 148 -37.75 -26.31 29.64
N GLY A 149 -36.56 -26.92 29.67
CA GLY A 149 -35.86 -27.40 28.48
C GLY A 149 -35.35 -26.28 27.57
N SER A 150 -35.43 -25.02 28.02
CA SER A 150 -34.84 -23.87 27.32
C SER A 150 -33.32 -23.82 27.49
N LEU A 151 -32.81 -24.45 28.54
CA LEU A 151 -31.39 -24.57 28.82
C LEU A 151 -31.03 -26.05 28.84
N THR A 152 -30.02 -26.43 28.07
CA THR A 152 -29.41 -27.76 28.14
C THR A 152 -27.97 -27.59 28.58
N GLY A 153 -27.46 -28.44 29.46
CA GLY A 153 -26.10 -28.30 29.95
C GLY A 153 -25.70 -29.45 30.85
N VAL A 154 -24.40 -29.54 31.12
CA VAL A 154 -23.82 -30.59 31.97
C VAL A 154 -23.19 -29.93 33.19
N ILE A 155 -23.47 -30.49 34.37
CA ILE A 155 -22.83 -30.10 35.62
C ILE A 155 -21.62 -31.01 35.81
N ASP A 156 -20.43 -30.40 35.91
CA ASP A 156 -19.19 -31.11 36.23
C ASP A 156 -19.15 -31.50 37.72
N ASP A 157 -18.31 -32.46 38.09
CA ASP A 157 -18.13 -32.96 39.47
C ASP A 157 -17.69 -31.86 40.46
N ARG A 158 -17.15 -30.77 39.92
CA ARG A 158 -16.72 -29.54 40.63
C ARG A 158 -17.82 -28.49 40.78
N GLY A 159 -19.06 -28.77 40.36
CA GLY A 159 -20.17 -27.83 40.44
C GLY A 159 -20.16 -26.74 39.36
N LYS A 160 -19.31 -26.86 38.32
CA LYS A 160 -19.31 -25.95 37.17
C LYS A 160 -20.40 -26.38 36.19
N PHE A 161 -21.35 -25.49 35.92
CA PHE A 161 -22.36 -25.69 34.88
C PHE A 161 -21.81 -25.26 33.51
N ILE A 162 -21.84 -26.18 32.55
CA ILE A 162 -21.52 -25.89 31.15
C ILE A 162 -22.83 -25.90 30.36
N SER A 163 -23.27 -24.72 29.92
CA SER A 163 -24.42 -24.60 29.03
C SER A 163 -24.05 -25.07 27.63
N ILE A 164 -24.86 -25.95 27.06
CA ILE A 164 -24.74 -26.43 25.69
C ILE A 164 -25.95 -25.91 24.93
N THR A 165 -25.72 -25.22 23.82
CA THR A 165 -26.81 -24.74 22.97
C THR A 165 -27.53 -25.90 22.28
N PRO A 166 -28.82 -25.77 21.93
CA PRO A 166 -29.53 -26.80 21.16
C PRO A 166 -28.85 -27.13 19.82
N GLU A 167 -28.14 -26.16 19.22
CA GLU A 167 -27.37 -26.35 17.98
C GLU A 167 -26.14 -27.22 18.21
N GLU A 168 -25.36 -26.96 19.26
CA GLU A 168 -24.22 -27.80 19.66
C GLU A 168 -24.66 -29.21 20.03
N LEU A 169 -25.78 -29.36 20.76
CA LEU A 169 -26.35 -30.66 21.10
C LEU A 169 -26.74 -31.44 19.84
N ASN A 170 -27.36 -30.77 18.86
CA ASN A 170 -27.73 -31.39 17.58
C ASN A 170 -26.51 -31.77 16.73
N SER A 171 -25.46 -30.95 16.75
CA SER A 171 -24.20 -31.25 16.08
C SER A 171 -23.56 -32.53 16.64
N VAL A 172 -23.46 -32.62 17.97
CA VAL A 172 -22.95 -33.82 18.66
C VAL A 172 -23.84 -35.03 18.41
N ALA A 173 -25.17 -34.87 18.46
CA ALA A 173 -26.11 -35.97 18.19
C ALA A 173 -26.00 -36.49 16.74
N ASN A 174 -25.81 -35.61 15.77
CA ASN A 174 -25.58 -35.99 14.36
C ASN A 174 -24.24 -36.70 14.20
N PHE A 175 -23.20 -36.23 14.89
CA PHE A 175 -21.88 -36.85 14.90
C PHE A 175 -21.92 -38.26 15.49
N MET A 176 -22.62 -38.46 16.62
CA MET A 176 -22.84 -39.78 17.21
C MET A 176 -23.71 -40.69 16.33
N LYS A 177 -24.72 -40.17 15.64
CA LYS A 177 -25.54 -40.97 14.70
C LYS A 177 -24.74 -41.45 13.49
N GLN A 178 -23.81 -40.65 12.99
CA GLN A 178 -22.99 -41.00 11.83
C GLN A 178 -21.82 -41.94 12.17
N ARG A 179 -21.20 -41.78 13.35
CA ARG A 179 -19.99 -42.54 13.72
C ARG A 179 -20.18 -43.59 14.81
N GLY A 180 -21.34 -43.63 15.47
CA GLY A 180 -21.60 -44.55 16.58
C GLY A 180 -21.10 -44.02 17.92
N ARG A 181 -20.58 -44.89 18.81
CA ARG A 181 -20.01 -44.45 20.10
C ARG A 181 -18.69 -43.74 19.84
N VAL A 182 -18.59 -42.48 20.22
CA VAL A 182 -17.39 -41.67 19.98
C VAL A 182 -16.71 -41.32 21.29
N SER A 183 -15.39 -41.37 21.30
CA SER A 183 -14.57 -40.98 22.46
C SER A 183 -14.55 -39.46 22.63
N ILE A 184 -14.42 -38.97 23.88
CA ILE A 184 -14.37 -37.53 24.19
C ILE A 184 -13.26 -36.82 23.41
N THR A 185 -12.13 -37.51 23.17
CA THR A 185 -11.00 -36.99 22.40
C THR A 185 -11.31 -36.75 20.92
N GLU A 186 -12.23 -37.52 20.34
CA GLU A 186 -12.65 -37.35 18.93
C GLU A 186 -13.71 -36.25 18.78
N LEU A 187 -14.53 -36.02 19.82
CA LEU A 187 -15.49 -34.91 19.85
C LEU A 187 -14.79 -33.54 19.93
N ALA A 188 -13.65 -33.45 20.61
CA ALA A 188 -12.90 -32.20 20.77
C ALA A 188 -12.07 -31.78 19.54
N GLN A 189 -11.92 -32.67 18.55
CA GLN A 189 -11.13 -32.42 17.33
C GLN A 189 -11.98 -32.11 16.09
N ALA A 190 -13.31 -32.16 16.22
CA ALA A 190 -14.27 -32.03 15.11
C ALA A 190 -14.72 -30.58 14.89
#